data_AF-A0A660WUD9-F1
#
_entry.id   AF-A0A660WUD9-F1
#
_cell.length_a   1.000
_cell.length_b   1.000
_cell.length_c   1.000
_cell.angle_alpha   90.00
_cell.angle_beta   90.00
_cell.angle_gamma   90.00
#
_symmetry.space_group_name_H-M   'P 1'
#
loop_
_entity.id
_entity.type
_entity.pdbx_description
1 polymer ?
#
loop_
_entity_poly.entity_id
_entity_poly.type
_entity_poly.pdbx_seq_one_letter_code
_entity_poly.pdbx_strand_id
1 'polypeptide(L)'
;MRVSYRKELEKAARRMILIHRTDTLIRLIIRTIVRNLKVSYAGVFLYQQEKKVYVLTVSGGRIGIKIPAGLVKLPPSSPLVKFFLDSSYQLDGDNYLIVKKIKGWLRRKKVKESSRYKKFFTELIQQLSSIKTEVALPIFFRDELLGILILGEKLSKKRFISEELI
;
A
#
# COMPACT_ATOMS: atom_id res chain seq x y z
N MET A 1 -5.00 -21.49 -20.20
CA MET A 1 -5.67 -21.93 -18.95
C MET A 1 -6.05 -20.71 -18.12
N ARG A 2 -7.34 -20.38 -18.03
CA ARG A 2 -7.86 -19.30 -17.15
C ARG A 2 -7.95 -19.87 -15.73
N VAL A 3 -7.02 -19.49 -14.86
CA VAL A 3 -7.14 -19.78 -13.42
C VAL A 3 -8.47 -19.17 -12.97
N SER A 4 -9.39 -20.00 -12.45
CA SER A 4 -10.68 -19.51 -11.96
C SER A 4 -10.42 -18.72 -10.68
N TYR A 5 -10.33 -17.40 -10.82
CA TYR A 5 -10.08 -16.45 -9.73
C TYR A 5 -10.99 -16.70 -8.53
N ARG A 6 -12.26 -17.04 -8.78
CA ARG A 6 -13.24 -17.44 -7.77
C ARG A 6 -12.81 -18.68 -6.96
N LYS A 7 -12.28 -19.72 -7.61
CA LYS A 7 -11.78 -20.93 -6.93
C LYS A 7 -10.56 -20.64 -6.06
N GLU A 8 -9.65 -19.78 -6.52
CA GLU A 8 -8.48 -19.38 -5.74
C GLU A 8 -8.87 -18.52 -4.53
N LEU A 9 -9.81 -17.59 -4.70
CA LEU A 9 -10.37 -16.81 -3.59
C LEU A 9 -11.08 -17.69 -2.57
N GLU A 10 -11.91 -18.64 -3.02
CA GLU A 10 -12.63 -19.55 -2.12
C GLU A 10 -11.67 -20.43 -1.32
N LYS A 11 -10.65 -20.98 -1.97
CA LYS A 11 -9.62 -21.78 -1.32
C LYS A 11 -8.79 -20.97 -0.33
N ALA A 12 -8.52 -19.70 -0.63
CA ALA A 12 -7.86 -18.78 0.29
C ALA A 12 -8.75 -18.49 1.50
N ALA A 13 -10.01 -18.08 1.29
CA ALA A 13 -10.95 -17.72 2.34
C ALA A 13 -11.21 -18.88 3.33
N ARG A 14 -11.39 -20.12 2.85
CA ARG A 14 -11.57 -21.29 3.73
C ARG A 14 -10.40 -21.51 4.69
N ARG A 15 -9.17 -21.22 4.26
CA ARG A 15 -7.98 -21.30 5.12
C ARG A 15 -7.90 -20.16 6.14
N MET A 16 -8.51 -19.01 5.84
CA MET A 16 -8.52 -17.84 6.71
C MET A 16 -9.43 -18.02 7.94
N ILE A 17 -10.56 -18.72 7.77
CA ILE A 17 -11.54 -19.00 8.84
C ILE A 17 -10.93 -19.84 9.96
N LEU A 18 -9.98 -20.74 9.66
CA LEU A 18 -9.36 -21.62 10.66
C LEU A 18 -8.27 -20.93 11.51
N ILE A 19 -7.95 -19.66 11.26
CA ILE A 19 -6.78 -19.00 11.87
C ILE A 19 -7.23 -18.12 13.03
N HIS A 20 -6.99 -18.59 14.26
CA HIS A 20 -7.25 -17.83 15.49
C HIS A 20 -6.22 -16.72 15.79
N ARG A 21 -5.12 -16.63 15.03
CA ARG A 21 -4.07 -15.59 15.17
C ARG A 21 -4.08 -14.63 13.97
N THR A 22 -4.55 -13.41 14.18
CA THR A 22 -4.64 -12.33 13.18
C THR A 22 -3.35 -12.12 12.38
N ASP A 23 -2.19 -12.21 13.01
CA ASP A 23 -0.88 -12.10 12.33
C ASP A 23 -0.64 -13.18 11.27
N THR A 24 -1.09 -14.40 11.53
CA THR A 24 -0.96 -15.52 10.59
C THR A 24 -1.84 -15.29 9.38
N LEU A 25 -3.06 -14.77 9.61
CA LEU A 25 -3.99 -14.43 8.54
C LEU A 25 -3.41 -13.33 7.63
N ILE A 26 -2.94 -12.22 8.21
CA ILE A 26 -2.30 -11.12 7.46
C ILE A 26 -1.11 -11.65 6.65
N ARG A 27 -0.30 -12.53 7.23
CA ARG A 27 0.85 -13.14 6.54
C ARG A 27 0.43 -14.00 5.36
N LEU A 28 -0.67 -14.73 5.45
CA LEU A 28 -1.22 -15.48 4.32
C LEU A 28 -1.73 -14.54 3.23
N ILE A 29 -2.47 -13.49 3.59
CA ILE A 29 -2.94 -12.47 2.63
C ILE A 29 -1.76 -11.87 1.87
N ILE A 30 -0.73 -11.40 2.59
CA ILE A 30 0.47 -10.83 1.99
C ILE A 30 1.19 -11.84 1.08
N ARG A 31 1.32 -13.11 1.51
CA ARG A 31 1.91 -14.16 0.66
C ARG A 31 1.10 -14.39 -0.62
N THR A 32 -0.23 -14.40 -0.53
CA THR A 32 -1.12 -14.57 -1.68
C THR A 32 -0.99 -13.40 -2.65
N ILE A 33 -0.98 -12.16 -2.15
CA ILE A 33 -0.78 -10.95 -2.95
C ILE A 33 0.56 -11.01 -3.70
N VAL A 34 1.66 -11.31 -2.99
CA VAL A 34 3.00 -11.39 -3.60
C VAL A 34 3.04 -12.43 -4.72
N ARG A 35 2.42 -13.59 -4.51
CA ARG A 35 2.38 -14.67 -5.52
C ARG A 35 1.51 -14.32 -6.71
N ASN A 36 0.31 -13.81 -6.48
CA ASN A 36 -0.68 -13.58 -7.53
C ASN A 36 -0.36 -12.35 -8.37
N LEU A 37 -0.01 -11.23 -7.74
CA LEU A 37 0.37 -10.00 -8.44
C LEU A 37 1.81 -10.00 -8.93
N LYS A 38 2.60 -11.03 -8.55
CA LYS A 38 4.02 -11.18 -8.87
C LYS A 38 4.78 -9.88 -8.57
N VAL A 39 4.62 -9.36 -7.36
CA VAL A 39 5.31 -8.14 -6.89
C VAL A 39 6.59 -8.50 -6.13
N SER A 40 7.57 -7.59 -6.15
CA SER A 40 8.86 -7.75 -5.48
C SER A 40 8.72 -7.88 -3.96
N TYR A 41 7.80 -7.11 -3.38
CA TYR A 41 7.34 -7.26 -2.01
C TYR A 41 5.92 -6.68 -1.84
N ALA A 42 5.27 -7.08 -0.76
CA ALA A 42 4.08 -6.41 -0.22
C ALA A 42 4.22 -6.30 1.31
N GLY A 43 3.56 -5.31 1.89
CA GLY A 43 3.54 -5.13 3.33
C GLY A 43 2.29 -4.41 3.80
N VAL A 44 1.99 -4.53 5.09
CA VAL A 44 0.84 -3.88 5.71
C VAL A 44 1.29 -3.07 6.91
N PHE A 45 0.95 -1.79 6.88
CA PHE A 45 0.94 -0.93 8.05
C PHE A 45 -0.39 -1.08 8.77
N LEU A 46 -0.36 -1.28 10.09
CA LEU A 46 -1.55 -1.30 10.93
C LEU A 46 -1.44 -0.21 12.00
N TYR A 47 -2.54 0.45 12.29
CA TYR A 47 -2.62 1.45 13.33
C TYR A 47 -2.50 0.79 14.72
N GLN A 48 -1.56 1.30 15.54
CA GLN A 48 -1.42 0.92 16.94
C GLN A 48 -1.99 2.03 17.82
N GLN A 49 -3.16 1.79 18.42
CA GLN A 49 -3.90 2.79 19.18
C GLN A 49 -3.11 3.36 20.36
N GLU A 50 -2.38 2.51 21.09
CA GLU A 50 -1.54 2.88 22.25
C GLU A 50 -0.48 3.92 21.88
N LYS A 51 0.12 3.78 20.71
CA LYS A 51 1.25 4.61 20.25
C LYS A 51 0.83 5.69 19.25
N LYS A 52 -0.42 5.67 18.81
CA LYS A 52 -0.99 6.56 17.79
C LYS A 52 -0.14 6.62 16.51
N VAL A 53 0.37 5.48 16.06
CA VAL A 53 1.20 5.37 14.84
C VAL A 53 0.83 4.13 14.03
N TYR A 54 1.08 4.19 12.73
CA TYR A 54 0.96 3.03 11.85
C TYR A 54 2.28 2.29 11.81
N VAL A 55 2.27 0.99 12.09
CA VAL A 55 3.48 0.16 12.17
C VAL A 55 3.46 -0.90 11.10
N LEU A 56 4.57 -1.04 10.37
CA LEU A 56 4.72 -2.12 9.41
C LEU A 56 4.72 -3.45 10.16
N THR A 57 3.62 -4.19 10.10
CA THR A 57 3.39 -5.36 10.95
C THR A 57 3.80 -6.64 10.23
N VAL A 58 3.48 -6.73 8.95
CA VAL A 58 3.83 -7.89 8.13
C VAL A 58 4.35 -7.42 6.78
N SER A 59 5.41 -8.06 6.32
CA SER A 59 5.97 -7.89 4.98
C SER A 59 6.32 -9.26 4.39
N GLY A 60 6.23 -9.37 3.06
CA GLY A 60 6.58 -10.57 2.31
C GLY A 60 7.17 -10.18 0.95
N GLY A 61 8.13 -10.95 0.45
CA GLY A 61 8.88 -10.63 -0.76
C GLY A 61 10.17 -11.43 -0.84
N ARG A 62 11.02 -11.15 -1.84
CA ARG A 62 12.33 -11.80 -1.95
C ARG A 62 13.21 -11.50 -0.72
N ILE A 63 14.04 -12.48 -0.34
CA ILE A 63 15.06 -12.33 0.72
C ILE A 63 15.94 -11.11 0.37
N GLY A 64 16.19 -10.22 1.33
CA GLY A 64 16.92 -8.95 1.14
C GLY A 64 16.07 -7.73 0.74
N ILE A 65 14.79 -7.91 0.36
CA ILE A 65 13.86 -6.81 0.08
C ILE A 65 12.82 -6.62 1.19
N LYS A 66 12.61 -7.67 1.99
CA LYS A 66 11.65 -7.69 3.10
C LYS A 66 12.08 -6.71 4.21
N ILE A 67 11.21 -5.76 4.52
CA ILE A 67 11.40 -4.84 5.65
C ILE A 67 10.99 -5.54 6.96
N PRO A 68 11.83 -5.61 7.99
CA PRO A 68 11.47 -6.19 9.28
C PRO A 68 10.22 -5.55 9.89
N ALA A 69 9.40 -6.37 10.55
CA ALA A 69 8.23 -5.88 11.27
C ALA A 69 8.67 -4.91 12.40
N GLY A 70 7.91 -3.84 12.61
CA GLY A 70 8.21 -2.83 13.63
C GLY A 70 9.29 -1.82 13.27
N LEU A 71 10.07 -2.04 12.20
CA LEU A 71 11.17 -1.17 11.80
C LEU A 71 10.68 0.19 11.30
N VAL A 72 9.59 0.19 10.53
CA VAL A 72 9.01 1.42 9.96
C VAL A 72 7.74 1.78 10.70
N LYS A 73 7.68 3.04 11.12
CA LYS A 73 6.51 3.65 11.77
C LYS A 73 6.13 4.91 11.00
N LEU A 74 4.84 5.08 10.74
CA LEU A 74 4.29 6.27 10.11
C LEU A 74 3.42 7.01 11.13
N PRO A 75 3.78 8.24 11.53
CA PRO A 75 2.88 9.06 12.32
C PRO A 75 1.66 9.50 11.49
N PRO A 76 0.55 9.90 12.13
CA PRO A 76 -0.62 10.45 11.44
C PRO A 76 -0.28 11.69 10.60
N SER A 77 0.76 12.43 10.99
CA SER A 77 1.25 13.60 10.27
C SER A 77 2.00 13.28 8.97
N SER A 78 2.32 12.00 8.73
CA SER A 78 3.16 11.60 7.60
C SER A 78 2.44 11.80 6.25
N PRO A 79 3.16 12.14 5.17
CA PRO A 79 2.54 12.44 3.87
C PRO A 79 1.64 11.31 3.35
N LEU A 80 2.05 10.05 3.52
CA LEU A 80 1.28 8.90 3.06
C LEU A 80 -0.03 8.73 3.83
N VAL A 81 -0.03 8.96 5.15
CA VAL A 81 -1.25 8.89 5.95
C VAL A 81 -2.17 10.06 5.59
N LYS A 82 -1.62 11.27 5.51
CA LYS A 82 -2.37 12.47 5.09
C LYS A 82 -3.00 12.32 3.71
N PHE A 83 -2.31 11.68 2.76
CA PHE A 83 -2.85 11.46 1.42
C PHE A 83 -4.18 10.70 1.45
N PHE A 84 -4.35 9.75 2.38
CA PHE A 84 -5.58 8.97 2.50
C PHE A 84 -6.64 9.63 3.39
N LEU A 85 -6.25 10.46 4.36
CA LEU A 85 -7.18 11.10 5.30
C LEU A 85 -7.68 12.47 4.83
N ASP A 86 -6.88 13.20 4.06
CA ASP A 86 -7.19 14.56 3.63
C ASP A 86 -7.52 14.56 2.13
N SER A 87 -8.81 14.71 1.83
CA SER A 87 -9.36 14.69 0.48
C SER A 87 -8.78 15.79 -0.43
N SER A 88 -8.20 16.86 0.13
CA SER A 88 -7.55 17.91 -0.67
C SER A 88 -6.31 17.42 -1.43
N TYR A 89 -5.72 16.28 -1.03
CA TYR A 89 -4.55 15.69 -1.67
C TYR A 89 -4.88 14.56 -2.65
N GLN A 90 -6.14 14.19 -2.82
CA GLN A 90 -6.56 13.15 -3.76
C GLN A 90 -6.56 13.70 -5.19
N LEU A 91 -5.90 12.99 -6.11
CA LEU A 91 -5.65 13.50 -7.47
C LEU A 91 -6.76 13.18 -8.47
N ASP A 92 -7.39 12.01 -8.36
CA ASP A 92 -8.32 11.49 -9.38
C ASP A 92 -9.55 10.77 -8.77
N GLY A 93 -9.89 11.01 -7.48
CA GLY A 93 -10.96 10.30 -6.77
C GLY A 93 -10.69 8.81 -6.50
N ASP A 94 -9.57 8.28 -6.98
CA ASP A 94 -9.08 6.94 -6.67
C ASP A 94 -8.76 6.81 -5.17
N ASN A 95 -9.29 5.78 -4.51
CA ASN A 95 -8.94 5.44 -3.13
C ASN A 95 -7.61 4.67 -3.03
N TYR A 96 -6.67 4.91 -3.95
CA TYR A 96 -5.36 4.26 -3.97
C TYR A 96 -4.31 5.20 -4.56
N LEU A 97 -3.06 4.96 -4.20
CA LEU A 97 -1.91 5.74 -4.64
C LEU A 97 -1.07 4.94 -5.63
N ILE A 98 -0.75 5.52 -6.78
CA ILE A 98 0.30 5.02 -7.70
C ILE A 98 1.40 6.06 -7.83
N VAL A 99 2.64 5.72 -7.46
CA VAL A 99 3.78 6.64 -7.46
C VAL A 99 4.01 7.25 -8.84
N LYS A 100 3.88 6.46 -9.91
CA LYS A 100 4.00 6.94 -11.29
C LYS A 100 2.96 7.99 -11.66
N LYS A 101 1.71 7.88 -11.17
CA LYS A 101 0.66 8.89 -11.40
C LYS A 101 1.06 10.22 -10.74
N ILE A 102 1.49 10.18 -9.48
CA ILE A 102 1.95 11.38 -8.75
C ILE A 102 3.16 12.04 -9.43
N LYS A 103 4.17 11.24 -9.83
CA LYS A 103 5.34 11.74 -10.57
C LYS A 103 4.93 12.38 -11.91
N GLY A 104 3.95 11.79 -12.61
CA GLY A 104 3.39 12.35 -13.84
C GLY A 104 2.67 13.67 -13.60
N TRP A 105 1.87 13.75 -12.52
CA TRP A 105 1.16 14.96 -12.11
C TRP A 105 2.12 16.10 -11.77
N LEU A 106 3.18 15.84 -10.98
CA LEU A 106 4.22 16.82 -10.63
C LEU A 106 4.98 17.42 -11.82
N ARG A 107 5.03 16.71 -12.96
CA ARG A 107 5.69 17.19 -14.18
C ARG A 107 4.85 18.20 -14.96
N ARG A 108 3.54 18.30 -14.69
CA ARG A 108 2.63 19.21 -15.41
C ARG A 108 2.91 20.67 -15.03
N LYS A 109 2.90 21.58 -16.03
CA LYS A 109 3.26 23.01 -15.84
C LYS A 109 2.44 23.70 -14.74
N LYS A 110 1.12 23.50 -14.68
CA LYS A 110 0.21 24.11 -13.68
C LYS A 110 0.55 23.78 -12.22
N VAL A 111 1.20 22.64 -11.95
CA VAL A 111 1.56 22.22 -10.59
C VAL A 111 2.80 22.98 -10.08
N LYS A 112 3.64 23.48 -10.98
CA LYS A 112 4.88 24.18 -10.61
C LYS A 112 4.61 25.51 -9.87
N GLU A 113 3.43 26.09 -10.02
CA GLU A 113 3.02 27.35 -9.41
C GLU A 113 2.47 27.19 -7.98
N SER A 114 2.02 25.98 -7.59
CA SER A 114 1.54 25.74 -6.22
C SER A 114 2.63 25.13 -5.33
N SER A 115 3.28 25.99 -4.54
CA SER A 115 4.37 25.61 -3.62
C SER A 115 3.96 24.52 -2.62
N ARG A 116 2.75 24.59 -2.05
CA ARG A 116 2.26 23.65 -1.02
C ARG A 116 2.09 22.23 -1.55
N TYR A 117 1.38 22.05 -2.66
CA TYR A 117 1.17 20.71 -3.23
C TYR A 117 2.47 20.10 -3.74
N LYS A 118 3.30 20.91 -4.41
CA LYS A 118 4.61 20.47 -4.89
C LYS A 118 5.47 19.93 -3.75
N LYS A 119 5.54 20.64 -2.62
CA LYS A 119 6.27 20.20 -1.42
C LYS A 119 5.69 18.88 -0.88
N PHE A 120 4.38 18.82 -0.64
CA PHE A 120 3.71 17.63 -0.12
C PHE A 120 3.95 16.38 -0.98
N PHE A 121 3.71 16.45 -2.29
CA PHE A 121 3.88 15.30 -3.17
C PHE A 121 5.35 14.91 -3.36
N THR A 122 6.28 15.85 -3.22
CA THR A 122 7.72 15.54 -3.21
C THR A 122 8.08 14.75 -1.96
N GLU A 123 7.64 15.19 -0.78
CA GLU A 123 7.84 14.47 0.49
C GLU A 123 7.18 13.08 0.46
N LEU A 124 5.98 12.97 -0.10
CA LEU A 124 5.26 11.70 -0.29
C LEU A 124 6.04 10.73 -1.18
N ILE A 125 6.58 11.19 -2.31
CA ILE A 125 7.41 10.35 -3.19
C ILE A 125 8.68 9.90 -2.48
N GLN A 126 9.34 10.80 -1.72
CA GLN A 126 10.54 10.45 -0.96
C GLN A 126 10.23 9.38 0.08
N GLN A 127 9.15 9.56 0.84
CA GLN A 127 8.66 8.60 1.82
C GLN A 127 8.42 7.23 1.17
N LEU A 128 7.64 7.17 0.10
CA LEU A 128 7.34 5.92 -0.62
C LEU A 128 8.60 5.26 -1.19
N SER A 129 9.55 6.06 -1.67
CA SER A 129 10.82 5.56 -2.20
C SER A 129 11.68 4.91 -1.11
N SER A 130 11.70 5.48 0.11
CA SER A 130 12.45 4.94 1.25
C SER A 130 11.99 3.52 1.66
N ILE A 131 10.69 3.24 1.48
CA ILE A 131 10.09 1.93 1.73
C ILE A 131 9.89 1.12 0.43
N LYS A 132 10.46 1.56 -0.70
CA LYS A 132 10.42 0.92 -2.02
C LYS A 132 9.00 0.71 -2.60
N THR A 133 8.02 1.49 -2.16
CA THR A 133 6.61 1.33 -2.55
C THR A 133 6.33 1.94 -3.92
N GLU A 134 5.60 1.21 -4.76
CA GLU A 134 5.08 1.68 -6.06
C GLU A 134 3.57 1.97 -5.99
N VAL A 135 2.84 1.19 -5.19
CA VAL A 135 1.40 1.36 -4.96
C VAL A 135 1.07 1.28 -3.47
N ALA A 136 0.19 2.15 -2.99
CA ALA A 136 -0.37 2.07 -1.64
C ALA A 136 -1.90 2.08 -1.69
N LEU A 137 -2.53 1.25 -0.87
CA LEU A 137 -3.98 1.14 -0.73
C LEU A 137 -4.35 1.31 0.74
N PRO A 138 -5.35 2.13 1.08
CA PRO A 138 -5.82 2.28 2.43
C PRO A 138 -6.69 1.08 2.83
N ILE A 139 -6.71 0.79 4.13
CA ILE A 139 -7.59 -0.20 4.75
C ILE A 139 -8.47 0.59 5.71
N PHE A 140 -9.68 0.92 5.25
CA PHE A 140 -10.68 1.62 6.05
C PHE A 140 -11.64 0.62 6.71
N PHE A 141 -12.08 0.93 7.91
CA PHE A 141 -13.27 0.35 8.52
C PHE A 141 -14.15 1.48 8.99
N ARG A 142 -15.34 1.62 8.38
CA ARG A 142 -16.14 2.85 8.46
C ARG A 142 -15.27 4.03 7.99
N ASP A 143 -15.16 5.07 8.79
CA ASP A 143 -14.39 6.28 8.45
C ASP A 143 -12.98 6.29 9.07
N GLU A 144 -12.55 5.17 9.67
CA GLU A 144 -11.24 5.06 10.32
C GLU A 144 -10.23 4.32 9.42
N LEU A 145 -9.09 4.98 9.16
CA LEU A 145 -7.96 4.36 8.47
C LEU A 145 -7.26 3.40 9.44
N LEU A 146 -7.59 2.11 9.38
CA LEU A 146 -7.00 1.06 10.20
C LEU A 146 -5.59 0.66 9.73
N GLY A 147 -5.30 0.83 8.45
CA GLY A 147 -4.03 0.39 7.89
C GLY A 147 -3.78 0.85 6.46
N ILE A 148 -2.59 0.51 5.96
CA ILE A 148 -2.16 0.81 4.59
C ILE A 148 -1.45 -0.42 4.05
N LEU A 149 -1.98 -1.01 2.98
CA LEU A 149 -1.32 -2.02 2.18
C LEU A 149 -0.37 -1.34 1.20
N ILE A 150 0.90 -1.74 1.22
CA ILE A 150 1.92 -1.26 0.29
C ILE A 150 2.39 -2.39 -0.62
N LEU A 151 2.59 -2.07 -1.89
CA LEU A 151 3.10 -2.98 -2.91
C LEU A 151 4.36 -2.37 -3.53
N GLY A 152 5.40 -3.19 -3.65
CA GLY A 152 6.57 -2.87 -4.44
C GLY A 152 6.32 -3.05 -5.93
N GLU A 153 7.36 -2.83 -6.73
CA GLU A 153 7.28 -3.02 -8.18
C GLU A 153 6.90 -4.46 -8.56
N LYS A 154 6.15 -4.61 -9.65
CA LYS A 154 5.94 -5.90 -10.31
C LYS A 154 7.26 -6.47 -10.80
N LEU A 155 7.44 -7.77 -10.67
CA LEU A 155 8.61 -8.50 -11.18
C LEU A 155 8.72 -8.38 -12.71
N SER A 156 7.59 -8.24 -13.41
CA SER A 156 7.55 -8.00 -14.86
C SER A 156 7.91 -6.56 -15.27
N LYS A 157 8.10 -5.65 -14.31
CA LYS A 157 8.32 -4.19 -14.51
C LYS A 157 7.18 -3.46 -15.24
N LYS A 158 6.08 -4.15 -15.56
CA LYS A 158 4.86 -3.54 -16.09
C LYS A 158 4.19 -2.66 -15.03
N ARG A 159 3.36 -1.72 -15.50
CA ARG A 159 2.52 -0.89 -14.62
C ARG A 159 1.42 -1.74 -13.98
N PHE A 160 0.95 -1.30 -12.82
CA PHE A 160 -0.31 -1.78 -12.26
C PHE A 160 -1.46 -1.23 -13.11
N ILE A 161 -2.46 -2.07 -13.36
CA ILE A 161 -3.72 -1.66 -13.97
C ILE A 161 -4.78 -1.54 -12.87
N SER A 162 -5.79 -0.70 -13.08
CA SER A 162 -6.76 -0.39 -12.03
C SER A 162 -7.53 -1.62 -11.55
N GLU A 163 -7.81 -2.57 -12.45
CA GLU A 163 -8.51 -3.84 -12.14
C GLU A 163 -7.72 -4.76 -11.20
N GLU A 164 -6.43 -4.50 -10.97
CA GLU A 164 -5.63 -5.23 -9.98
C GLU A 164 -5.66 -4.58 -8.59
N LEU A 165 -6.24 -3.38 -8.48
CA LEU A 165 -6.25 -2.54 -7.29
C LEU A 165 -7.67 -2.31 -6.72
N ILE A 166 -8.70 -2.87 -7.38
CA ILE A 166 -10.12 -2.73 -7.05
C ILE A 166 -10.72 -4.11 -6.77
#